data_AF-A0A3Q4H0H0-F1
#
_entry.id   AF-A0A3Q4H0H0-F1
#
_cell.length_a   1.000
_cell.length_b   1.000
_cell.length_c   1.000
_cell.angle_alpha   90.00
_cell.angle_beta   90.00
_cell.angle_gamma   90.00
#
_symmetry.space_group_name_H-M   'P 1'
#
loop_
_entity.id
_entity.type
_entity.pdbx_description
1 polymer ?
#
loop_
_entity_poly.entity_id
_entity_poly.type
_entity_poly.pdbx_seq_one_letter_code
_entity_poly.pdbx_strand_id
1 'polypeptide(L)'
;MFLTVYLSNNNQHFSEVPITPETLCRDVVELCKEPGESDCYLAEILRGSERVVGEGEQMLEVLQRSGQQRGEVRYLLRHQRAPGRESGKKET
;
A
#
# COMPACT_ATOMS: atom_id res chain seq x y z
N MET A 1 11.49 -8.06 8.40
CA MET A 1 11.09 -6.69 8.82
C MET A 1 9.57 -6.65 8.87
N PHE A 2 8.97 -5.82 9.71
CA PHE A 2 7.51 -5.64 9.72
C PHE A 2 7.16 -4.29 9.10
N LEU A 3 6.03 -4.26 8.38
CA LEU A 3 5.43 -3.07 7.82
C LEU A 3 4.17 -2.72 8.59
N THR A 4 4.11 -1.53 9.16
CA THR A 4 2.87 -1.00 9.73
C THR A 4 2.01 -0.42 8.62
N VAL A 5 0.81 -0.98 8.43
CA VAL A 5 -0.19 -0.50 7.48
C VAL A 5 -1.38 0.06 8.24
N TYR A 6 -1.64 1.35 8.08
CA TYR A 6 -2.81 2.00 8.66
C TYR A 6 -4.04 1.71 7.80
N LEU A 7 -5.09 1.18 8.41
CA LEU A 7 -6.33 0.80 7.73
C LEU A 7 -7.31 1.97 7.59
N SER A 8 -7.00 3.10 8.22
CA SER A 8 -7.82 4.31 8.27
C SER A 8 -6.96 5.57 8.45
N ASN A 9 -7.50 6.72 8.02
CA ASN A 9 -6.80 8.01 8.10
C ASN A 9 -6.60 8.53 9.54
N ASN A 10 -7.32 7.99 10.52
CA ASN A 10 -7.24 8.42 11.92
C ASN A 10 -6.02 7.85 12.67
N ASN A 11 -5.18 7.03 12.01
CA ASN A 11 -4.01 6.36 12.57
C ASN A 11 -4.30 5.48 13.82
N GLN A 12 -5.55 5.20 14.13
CA GLN A 12 -5.91 4.40 15.32
C GLN A 12 -5.96 2.90 15.01
N HIS A 13 -6.22 2.53 13.76
CA HIS A 13 -6.26 1.13 13.32
C HIS A 13 -5.11 0.85 12.37
N PHE A 14 -4.31 -0.16 12.69
CA PHE A 14 -3.22 -0.63 11.86
C PHE A 14 -3.05 -2.15 11.95
N SER A 15 -2.37 -2.70 10.96
CA SER A 15 -1.89 -4.08 10.94
C SER A 15 -0.38 -4.10 10.71
N GLU A 16 0.31 -5.04 11.35
CA GLU A 16 1.73 -5.29 11.10
C GLU A 16 1.86 -6.49 10.17
N VAL A 17 2.46 -6.26 9.00
CA VAL A 17 2.65 -7.29 7.98
C VAL A 17 4.13 -7.68 7.94
N PRO A 18 4.49 -8.97 8.11
CA PRO A 18 5.86 -9.41 7.90
C PRO A 18 6.24 -9.27 6.43
N ILE A 19 7.37 -8.62 6.16
CA ILE A 19 7.90 -8.41 4.80
C ILE A 19 9.12 -9.29 4.58
N THR A 20 9.07 -10.07 3.50
CA THR A 20 10.17 -10.78 2.86
C THR A 20 10.53 -10.12 1.52
N PRO A 21 11.69 -10.43 0.91
CA PRO A 21 12.04 -9.92 -0.42
C PRO A 21 11.01 -10.23 -1.50
N GLU A 22 10.27 -11.34 -1.36
CA GLU A 22 9.27 -11.80 -2.33
C GLU A 22 7.89 -11.18 -2.09
N THR A 23 7.68 -10.50 -0.96
CA THR A 23 6.38 -9.91 -0.62
C THR A 23 6.06 -8.77 -1.57
N LEU A 24 4.97 -8.92 -2.32
CA LEU A 24 4.47 -7.89 -3.23
C LEU A 24 3.43 -7.00 -2.55
N CYS A 25 3.24 -5.81 -3.10
CA CYS A 25 2.20 -4.88 -2.64
C CYS A 25 0.81 -5.52 -2.60
N ARG A 26 0.44 -6.30 -3.63
CA ARG A 26 -0.84 -7.02 -3.66
C ARG A 26 -1.01 -7.96 -2.47
N ASP A 27 0.05 -8.61 -2.01
CA ASP A 27 -0.02 -9.56 -0.89
C ASP A 27 -0.33 -8.80 0.41
N VAL A 28 0.28 -7.62 0.59
CA VAL A 28 -0.02 -6.73 1.72
C VAL A 28 -1.47 -6.24 1.68
N VAL A 29 -1.97 -5.84 0.50
CA VAL A 29 -3.37 -5.43 0.34
C VAL A 29 -4.33 -6.56 0.71
N GLU A 30 -4.09 -7.78 0.22
CA GLU A 30 -4.92 -8.95 0.55
C GLU A 30 -4.91 -9.30 2.04
N LEU A 31 -3.77 -9.11 2.72
CA LEU A 31 -3.65 -9.36 4.15
C LEU A 31 -4.35 -8.29 5.02
N CYS A 32 -4.44 -7.05 4.53
CA CYS A 32 -4.94 -5.92 5.31
C CYS A 32 -6.41 -5.59 5.06
N LYS A 33 -6.99 -5.96 3.92
CA LYS A 33 -8.39 -5.66 3.59
C LYS A 33 -9.36 -6.55 4.37
N GLU A 34 -10.57 -6.06 4.59
CA GLU A 34 -11.67 -6.83 5.15
C GLU A 34 -12.40 -7.66 4.08
N PRO A 35 -13.04 -8.79 4.46
CA PRO A 35 -13.88 -9.55 3.54
C PRO A 35 -15.00 -8.69 2.94
N GLY A 36 -15.06 -8.64 1.60
CA GLY A 36 -16.05 -7.83 0.87
C GLY A 36 -15.52 -6.49 0.39
N GLU A 37 -14.34 -6.05 0.83
CA GLU A 37 -13.68 -4.87 0.26
C GLU A 37 -13.08 -5.19 -1.11
N SER A 38 -13.37 -4.32 -2.09
CA SER A 38 -12.84 -4.40 -3.45
C SER A 38 -12.11 -3.10 -3.83
N ASP A 39 -11.24 -3.20 -4.84
CA ASP A 39 -10.49 -2.07 -5.41
C ASP A 39 -9.51 -1.38 -4.45
N CYS A 40 -9.17 -1.96 -3.30
CA CYS A 40 -8.21 -1.37 -2.37
C CYS A 40 -6.80 -1.25 -2.97
N TYR A 41 -6.05 -0.22 -2.54
CA TYR A 41 -4.63 -0.08 -2.88
C TYR A 41 -3.80 0.38 -1.69
N LEU A 42 -2.51 0.07 -1.72
CA LEU A 42 -1.56 0.56 -0.75
C LEU A 42 -0.99 1.91 -1.21
N ALA A 43 -0.98 2.87 -0.31
CA ALA A 43 -0.40 4.19 -0.53
C ALA A 43 0.74 4.41 0.46
N GLU A 44 1.83 5.04 0.01
CA GLU A 44 2.83 5.59 0.89
C GLU A 44 2.66 7.11 1.00
N ILE A 45 2.68 7.61 2.23
CA ILE A 45 2.57 9.02 2.57
C ILE A 45 3.95 9.49 3.01
N LEU A 46 4.58 10.33 2.18
CA LEU A 46 5.87 10.93 2.44
C LEU A 46 5.71 12.44 2.63
N ARG A 47 5.91 12.94 3.86
CA ARG A 47 5.82 14.38 4.20
C ARG A 47 4.54 15.05 3.66
N GLY A 48 3.41 14.33 3.71
CA GLY A 48 2.11 14.80 3.23
C GLY A 48 1.83 14.58 1.74
N SER A 49 2.80 14.08 0.97
CA SER A 49 2.58 13.63 -0.41
C SER A 49 2.17 12.16 -0.44
N GLU A 50 1.13 11.83 -1.18
CA GLU A 50 0.67 10.45 -1.38
C GLU A 50 1.20 9.89 -2.70
N ARG A 51 1.77 8.68 -2.64
CA ARG A 51 2.13 7.88 -3.81
C ARG A 51 1.46 6.52 -3.72
N VAL A 52 0.85 6.09 -4.83
CA VAL A 52 0.32 4.73 -4.99
C VAL A 52 1.49 3.76 -5.12
N VAL A 53 1.46 2.67 -4.35
CA VAL A 53 2.38 1.54 -4.51
C VAL A 53 1.75 0.56 -5.49
N GLY A 54 2.43 0.27 -6.60
CA GLY A 54 1.91 -0.62 -7.63
C GLY A 54 1.77 -2.06 -7.14
N GLU A 55 0.71 -2.76 -7.56
CA GLU A 55 0.37 -4.12 -7.09
C GLU A 55 1.53 -5.14 -7.22
N GLY A 56 2.38 -4.98 -8.24
CA GLY A 56 3.54 -5.84 -8.50
C GLY A 56 4.87 -5.33 -7.93
N GLU A 57 4.90 -4.21 -7.19
CA GLU A 57 6.12 -3.74 -6.56
C GLU A 57 6.49 -4.61 -5.35
N GLN A 58 7.78 -4.89 -5.18
CA GLN A 58 8.31 -5.60 -4.02
C GLN A 58 8.39 -4.65 -2.83
N MET A 59 7.77 -5.04 -1.72
CA MET A 59 7.65 -4.15 -0.55
C MET A 59 8.98 -3.88 0.12
N LEU A 60 9.93 -4.83 0.07
CA LEU A 60 11.26 -4.61 0.59
C LEU A 60 12.00 -3.49 -0.17
N GLU A 61 11.88 -3.47 -1.50
CA GLU A 61 12.46 -2.42 -2.35
C GLU A 61 11.81 -1.06 -2.10
N VAL A 62 10.48 -1.03 -1.97
CA VAL A 62 9.72 0.18 -1.64
C VAL A 62 10.20 0.76 -0.30
N LEU A 63 10.36 -0.09 0.72
CA LEU A 63 10.82 0.32 2.05
C LEU A 63 12.25 0.84 2.04
N GLN A 64 13.15 0.22 1.28
CA GLN A 64 14.54 0.67 1.16
C GLN A 64 14.63 2.06 0.50
N ARG A 65 13.85 2.31 -0.56
CA ARG A 65 13.75 3.64 -1.21
C ARG A 65 13.25 4.69 -0.24
N SER A 66 12.23 4.38 0.54
CA SER A 66 11.69 5.29 1.56
C SER A 66 12.65 5.49 2.73
N GLY A 67 13.48 4.49 3.06
CA GLY A 67 14.60 4.61 4.01
C GLY A 67 15.66 5.63 3.57
N GLN A 68 15.92 5.78 2.27
CA GLN A 68 16.78 6.86 1.76
C GLN A 68 16.17 8.26 1.96
N GLN A 69 14.84 8.36 2.05
CA GLN A 69 14.12 9.64 2.21
C GLN A 69 14.13 10.20 3.65
N ARG A 70 14.75 9.49 4.62
CA ARG A 70 14.94 9.89 6.04
C ARG A 70 13.71 10.45 6.77
N GLY A 71 12.51 10.31 6.20
CA GLY A 71 11.26 10.81 6.74
C GLY A 71 10.40 9.66 7.25
N GLU A 72 9.50 9.97 8.18
CA GLU A 72 8.47 9.04 8.63
C GLU A 72 7.51 8.78 7.46
N VAL A 73 7.78 7.72 6.69
CA VAL A 73 6.86 7.22 5.68
C VAL A 73 5.75 6.47 6.41
N ARG A 74 4.50 6.71 6.01
CA ARG A 74 3.35 5.95 6.50
C ARG A 74 2.73 5.18 5.35
N TYR A 75 2.40 3.92 5.59
CA TYR A 75 1.68 3.11 4.63
C TYR A 75 0.22 3.04 5.00
N LEU A 76 -0.66 3.43 4.08
CA LEU A 76 -2.10 3.46 4.28
C LEU A 76 -2.77 2.52 3.27
N LEU A 77 -3.69 1.70 3.76
CA LEU A 77 -4.64 1.01 2.90
C LEU A 77 -5.75 2.00 2.52
N ARG A 78 -6.00 2.14 1.22
CA ARG A 78 -7.05 2.99 0.66
C ARG A 78 -8.16 2.10 0.15
N HIS A 79 -9.37 2.29 0.70
CA HIS A 79 -10.58 1.51 0.41
C HIS A 79 -11.37 2.00 -0.79
N GLN A 80 -10.64 2.33 -1.86
CA GLN A 80 -11.20 2.85 -3.11
C GLN A 80 -10.21 2.57 -4.23
N ARG A 81 -10.66 2.65 -5.48
CA ARG A 81 -9.79 2.45 -6.63
C ARG A 81 -8.63 3.44 -6.68
N ALA A 82 -7.44 2.94 -7.02
CA ALA A 82 -6.25 3.76 -7.21
C ALA A 82 -6.44 4.83 -8.30
N PRO A 83 -6.04 6.10 -8.04
CA PRO A 83 -6.14 7.18 -9.03
C PRO A 83 -5.28 6.86 -10.26
N GLY A 84 -5.84 7.08 -11.46
CA GLY A 84 -5.14 6.82 -12.74
C GLY A 84 -5.21 5.38 -13.25
N ARG A 85 -5.84 4.45 -12.52
CA ARG A 85 -6.23 3.14 -13.08
C ARG A 85 -7.47 3.37 -13.95
N GLU A 86 -7.27 3.85 -15.18
CA GLU A 86 -8.34 3.85 -16.18
C GLU A 86 -8.89 2.43 -16.26
N SER A 87 -10.21 2.29 -16.15
CA SER A 87 -10.85 1.00 -16.38
C SER A 87 -10.54 0.63 -17.81
N GLY A 88 -9.53 -0.22 -18.00
CA GLY A 88 -9.22 -0.85 -19.27
C GLY A 88 -10.34 -1.81 -19.65
N LYS A 89 -11.53 -1.28 -19.92
CA LYS A 89 -12.52 -1.93 -20.76
C LYS A 89 -11.97 -1.87 -22.18
N LYS A 90 -11.10 -2.82 -22.50
CA LYS A 90 -11.00 -3.27 -23.89
C LYS A 90 -12.19 -4.19 -24.12
N GLU A 91 -13.35 -3.60 -24.39
CA GLU A 91 -14.42 -4.33 -25.06
C GLU A 91 -14.00 -4.44 -26.54
N THR A 92 -13.78 -5.68 -26.98
CA THR A 92 -13.60 -6.07 -28.38
C THR A 92 -14.96 -6.22 -29.02
#